data_AF-A0A6J4PZS0-F1
#
_entry.id   AF-A0A6J4PZS0-F1
#
_cell.length_a   1.000
_cell.length_b   1.000
_cell.length_c   1.000
_cell.angle_alpha   90.00
_cell.angle_beta   90.00
_cell.angle_gamma   90.00
#
_symmetry.space_group_name_H-M   'P 1'
#
loop_
_entity.id
_entity.type
_entity.pdbx_description
1 polymer ?
#
loop_
_entity_poly.entity_id
_entity_poly.type
_entity_poly.pdbx_seq_one_letter_code
_entity_poly.pdbx_strand_id
1 'polypeptide(L)'
;MAGTTDVVTRPFTAVAGAVQRLPWWVGPITVTAVLTGFGIYTMIMVLFFARGEYENYLSPFYSPPVGTPSWLPDFLSPAVLVLWLPLGFRATCYYYRKAYYRAFFWDPPGCASKAQQREPRSAENYRGERNLFVWNNIHRYFMYGSFVLLAFLTVDTVRAFLPEGSFGVTLGSLIFLVNVTLLWIYSLSCHSLRHII
;
A
#
# COMPACT_ATOMS: atom_id res chain seq x y z
N MET A 1 39.61 15.64 -31.58
CA MET A 1 38.14 15.79 -31.49
C MET A 1 37.61 14.67 -30.61
N ALA A 2 37.35 14.96 -29.33
CA ALA A 2 36.64 14.05 -28.44
C ALA A 2 35.56 14.88 -27.76
N GLY A 3 34.31 14.56 -28.08
CA GLY A 3 33.15 15.40 -27.83
C GLY A 3 32.86 15.56 -26.35
N THR A 4 32.67 16.81 -25.95
CA THR A 4 31.92 17.21 -24.77
C THR A 4 30.44 16.92 -25.03
N THR A 5 29.96 15.75 -24.60
CA THR A 5 28.52 15.54 -24.48
C THR A 5 28.09 16.02 -23.11
N ASP A 6 27.37 17.14 -23.13
CA ASP A 6 26.63 17.77 -22.06
C ASP A 6 26.02 16.76 -21.08
N VAL A 7 26.51 16.80 -19.84
CA VAL A 7 25.87 16.15 -18.71
C VAL A 7 24.71 17.04 -18.27
N VAL A 8 23.58 16.91 -18.95
CA VAL A 8 22.27 17.35 -18.46
C VAL A 8 21.88 16.44 -17.29
N THR A 9 22.49 16.63 -16.11
CA THR A 9 22.09 15.94 -14.87
C THR A 9 21.21 16.83 -13.99
N ARG A 10 19.94 16.85 -14.38
CA ARG A 10 18.76 16.58 -13.54
C ARG A 10 18.80 17.08 -12.07
N PRO A 11 17.93 18.00 -11.65
CA PRO A 11 17.81 18.48 -10.26
C PRO A 11 17.41 17.40 -9.23
N PHE A 12 17.04 16.19 -9.67
CA PHE A 12 16.75 15.03 -8.83
C PHE A 12 17.97 14.46 -8.08
N THR A 13 19.18 14.90 -8.41
CA THR A 13 20.44 14.44 -7.80
C THR A 13 20.68 14.96 -6.39
N ALA A 14 20.22 16.18 -6.06
CA ALA A 14 20.46 16.79 -4.76
C ALA A 14 19.73 16.06 -3.62
N VAL A 15 18.45 15.72 -3.83
CA VAL A 15 17.65 14.98 -2.85
C VAL A 15 18.14 13.53 -2.72
N ALA A 16 18.43 12.87 -3.84
CA ALA A 16 18.97 11.50 -3.81
C ALA A 16 20.33 11.43 -3.11
N GLY A 17 21.20 12.43 -3.33
CA GLY A 17 22.49 12.56 -2.66
C GLY A 17 22.36 12.88 -1.17
N ALA A 18 21.38 13.70 -0.77
CA ALA A 18 21.07 13.96 0.64
C ALA A 18 20.57 12.70 1.36
N VAL A 19 19.69 11.92 0.71
CA VAL A 19 19.19 10.64 1.25
C VAL A 19 20.30 9.60 1.39
N GLN A 20 21.28 9.58 0.48
CA GLN A 20 22.47 8.70 0.59
C GLN A 20 23.40 9.05 1.75
N ARG A 21 23.35 10.28 2.28
CA ARG A 21 24.14 10.70 3.44
C ARG A 21 23.48 10.34 4.78
N LEU A 22 22.21 9.96 4.77
CA LEU A 22 21.52 9.56 5.99
C LEU A 22 22.08 8.23 6.52
N PRO A 23 22.09 8.03 7.85
CA PRO A 23 22.42 6.74 8.43
C PRO A 23 21.58 5.63 7.81
N TRP A 24 22.20 4.47 7.57
CA TRP A 24 21.57 3.32 6.89
C TRP A 24 20.29 2.81 7.56
N TRP A 25 20.11 3.08 8.85
CA TRP A 25 18.94 2.68 9.65
C TRP A 25 17.75 3.62 9.50
N VAL A 26 17.94 4.85 8.99
CA VAL A 26 16.86 5.84 8.88
C VAL A 26 15.74 5.34 7.98
N GLY A 27 16.07 4.82 6.80
CA GLY A 27 15.08 4.27 5.88
C GLY A 27 14.21 3.16 6.51
N PRO A 28 14.82 2.07 7.03
CA PRO A 28 14.11 1.02 7.74
C PRO A 28 13.25 1.52 8.90
N ILE A 29 13.79 2.39 9.76
CA ILE A 29 13.07 2.89 10.94
C ILE A 29 11.88 3.76 10.54
N THR A 30 12.02 4.62 9.52
CA THR A 30 10.89 5.40 9.01
C THR A 30 9.77 4.48 8.52
N VAL A 31 10.11 3.42 7.77
CA VAL A 31 9.11 2.45 7.30
C VAL A 31 8.45 1.73 8.48
N THR A 32 9.23 1.23 9.45
CA THR A 32 8.69 0.59 10.66
C THR A 32 7.74 1.51 11.41
N ALA A 33 8.12 2.77 11.63
CA ALA A 33 7.31 3.74 12.35
C ALA A 33 5.99 4.04 11.63
N VAL A 34 6.04 4.31 10.32
CA VAL A 34 4.83 4.61 9.53
C VAL A 34 3.91 3.39 9.45
N LEU A 35 4.44 2.20 9.18
CA LEU A 35 3.63 0.98 9.08
C LEU A 35 3.03 0.58 10.42
N THR A 36 3.78 0.70 11.51
CA THR A 36 3.28 0.41 12.86
C THR A 36 2.21 1.41 13.27
N GLY A 37 2.43 2.71 13.03
CA GLY A 37 1.44 3.76 13.31
C GLY A 37 0.15 3.56 12.51
N PHE A 38 0.27 3.25 11.22
CA PHE A 38 -0.89 2.92 10.38
C PHE A 38 -1.58 1.63 10.84
N GLY A 39 -0.83 0.60 11.24
CA GLY A 39 -1.36 -0.64 11.80
C GLY A 39 -2.17 -0.42 13.08
N ILE A 40 -1.65 0.38 14.01
CA ILE A 40 -2.36 0.75 15.25
C ILE A 40 -3.64 1.52 14.93
N TYR A 41 -3.55 2.51 14.03
CA TYR A 41 -4.71 3.29 13.60
C TYR A 41 -5.81 2.39 12.99
N THR A 42 -5.45 1.49 12.08
CA THR A 42 -6.41 0.56 11.46
C THR A 42 -7.01 -0.42 12.47
N MET A 43 -6.22 -0.91 13.44
CA MET A 43 -6.72 -1.76 14.52
C MET A 43 -7.77 -1.04 15.37
N ILE A 44 -7.51 0.22 15.73
CA ILE A 44 -8.48 1.04 16.48
C ILE A 44 -9.77 1.22 15.66
N MET A 45 -9.66 1.53 14.37
CA MET A 45 -10.81 1.71 13.49
C MET A 45 -11.65 0.44 13.34
N VAL A 46 -11.01 -0.72 13.30
CA VAL A 46 -11.68 -2.01 13.15
C VAL A 46 -12.42 -2.45 14.43
N LEU A 47 -11.83 -2.17 15.60
CA LEU A 47 -12.36 -2.65 16.88
C LEU A 47 -13.36 -1.69 17.52
N PHE A 48 -13.21 -0.38 17.33
CA PHE A 48 -13.99 0.61 18.08
C PHE A 48 -15.00 1.39 17.23
N PHE A 49 -14.89 1.38 15.91
CA PHE A 49 -15.80 2.10 15.03
C PHE A 49 -16.65 1.11 14.24
N ALA A 50 -17.95 1.06 14.51
CA ALA A 50 -18.87 0.10 13.91
C ALA A 50 -19.50 0.57 12.59
N ARG A 51 -19.56 1.89 12.35
CA ARG A 51 -20.16 2.50 11.15
C ARG A 51 -19.21 3.59 10.61
N GLY A 52 -18.71 3.40 9.40
CA GLY A 52 -17.83 4.35 8.71
C GLY A 52 -18.58 5.32 7.79
N GLU A 53 -19.87 5.54 8.03
CA GLU A 53 -20.72 6.44 7.24
C GLU A 53 -20.89 7.76 7.97
N TYR A 54 -20.62 8.86 7.27
CA TYR A 54 -20.97 10.21 7.71
C TYR A 54 -21.71 10.90 6.56
N GLU A 55 -23.02 11.11 6.73
CA GLU A 55 -23.91 11.66 5.70
C GLU A 55 -23.80 10.90 4.36
N ASN A 56 -23.41 11.59 3.28
CA ASN A 56 -23.23 11.01 1.95
C ASN A 56 -21.82 10.41 1.74
N TYR A 57 -20.98 10.35 2.77
CA TYR A 57 -19.60 9.85 2.68
C TYR A 57 -19.46 8.50 3.37
N LEU A 58 -19.14 7.49 2.56
CA LEU A 58 -18.75 6.17 3.02
C LEU A 58 -17.23 6.10 3.08
N SER A 59 -16.67 5.80 4.24
CA SER A 59 -15.23 5.55 4.38
C SER A 59 -14.78 4.44 3.44
N PRO A 60 -13.62 4.58 2.75
CA PRO A 60 -13.11 3.55 1.83
C PRO A 60 -12.93 2.16 2.46
N PHE A 61 -12.78 2.08 3.80
CA PHE A 61 -12.69 0.82 4.52
C PHE A 61 -14.00 0.03 4.56
N TYR A 62 -15.12 0.68 4.29
CA TYR A 62 -16.48 0.12 4.36
C TYR A 62 -17.13 -0.02 2.98
N SER A 63 -16.37 0.15 1.89
CA SER A 63 -16.84 -0.05 0.51
C SER A 63 -16.40 -1.42 0.00
N PRO A 64 -17.31 -2.31 -0.44
CA PRO A 64 -18.77 -2.17 -0.54
C PRO A 64 -19.48 -2.24 0.82
N PRO A 65 -20.70 -1.67 0.95
CA PRO A 65 -21.50 -1.72 2.16
C PRO A 65 -21.98 -3.15 2.41
N VAL A 66 -21.09 -3.96 3.00
CA VAL A 66 -21.41 -5.29 3.50
C VAL A 66 -22.07 -5.11 4.85
N GLY A 67 -23.36 -5.43 4.95
CA GLY A 67 -24.06 -5.44 6.24
C GLY A 67 -23.34 -6.34 7.24
N THR A 68 -23.48 -6.08 8.53
CA THR A 68 -22.94 -6.93 9.62
C THR A 68 -23.61 -8.30 9.56
N PRO A 69 -22.93 -9.38 9.11
CA PRO A 69 -23.56 -10.69 9.09
C PRO A 69 -23.65 -11.22 10.52
N SER A 70 -24.71 -11.99 10.84
CA SER A 70 -24.99 -12.47 12.20
C SER A 70 -23.93 -13.40 12.80
N TRP A 71 -22.99 -13.90 11.99
CA TRP A 71 -21.87 -14.73 12.44
C TRP A 71 -20.63 -13.90 12.81
N LEU A 72 -20.59 -12.61 12.48
CA LEU A 72 -19.46 -11.73 12.81
C LEU A 72 -19.58 -11.30 14.28
N PRO A 73 -18.51 -11.40 15.08
CA PRO A 73 -18.56 -10.93 16.46
C PRO A 73 -18.85 -9.43 16.55
N ASP A 74 -19.64 -9.01 17.53
CA ASP A 74 -20.07 -7.60 17.70
C ASP A 74 -18.91 -6.60 17.89
N PHE A 75 -17.74 -7.08 18.32
CA PHE A 75 -16.53 -6.26 18.48
C PHE A 75 -15.78 -6.01 17.17
N LEU A 76 -16.18 -6.67 16.07
CA LEU A 76 -15.46 -6.60 14.80
C LEU A 76 -16.29 -5.87 13.76
N SER A 77 -15.77 -4.75 13.24
CA SER A 77 -16.49 -4.00 12.22
C SER A 77 -16.51 -4.73 10.87
N PRO A 78 -17.55 -4.52 10.04
CA PRO A 78 -17.62 -5.09 8.68
C PRO A 78 -16.43 -4.74 7.80
N ALA A 79 -15.70 -3.67 8.14
CA ALA A 79 -14.49 -3.26 7.43
C ALA A 79 -13.44 -4.38 7.36
N VAL A 80 -13.40 -5.33 8.30
CA VAL A 80 -12.45 -6.46 8.23
C VAL A 80 -12.68 -7.34 7.00
N LEU A 81 -13.94 -7.51 6.58
CA LEU A 81 -14.30 -8.32 5.41
C LEU A 81 -13.82 -7.70 4.11
N VAL A 82 -13.63 -6.38 4.09
CA VAL A 82 -13.12 -5.64 2.94
C VAL A 82 -11.59 -5.50 3.05
N LEU A 83 -11.09 -5.11 4.23
CA LEU A 83 -9.71 -4.70 4.47
C LEU A 83 -8.66 -5.76 4.14
N TRP A 84 -8.95 -7.04 4.37
CA TRP A 84 -7.99 -8.12 4.14
C TRP A 84 -7.58 -8.24 2.66
N LEU A 85 -8.45 -7.88 1.71
CA LEU A 85 -8.15 -7.90 0.27
C LEU A 85 -7.10 -6.86 -0.15
N PRO A 86 -7.30 -5.54 0.02
CA PRO A 86 -6.31 -4.53 -0.33
C PRO A 86 -5.06 -4.61 0.55
N LEU A 87 -5.21 -5.00 1.82
CA LEU A 87 -4.06 -5.26 2.69
C LEU A 87 -3.26 -6.47 2.20
N GLY A 88 -3.93 -7.56 1.82
CA GLY A 88 -3.33 -8.75 1.23
C GLY A 88 -2.63 -8.43 -0.09
N PHE A 89 -3.24 -7.62 -0.96
CA PHE A 89 -2.61 -7.15 -2.20
C PHE A 89 -1.31 -6.40 -1.95
N ARG A 90 -1.27 -5.51 -0.95
CA ARG A 90 -0.03 -4.81 -0.56
C ARG A 90 0.98 -5.75 0.08
N ALA A 91 0.58 -6.55 1.06
CA ALA A 91 1.47 -7.45 1.80
C ALA A 91 2.12 -8.52 0.91
N THR A 92 1.43 -8.96 -0.15
CA THR A 92 1.94 -9.93 -1.12
C THR A 92 2.74 -9.28 -2.26
N CYS A 93 2.71 -7.95 -2.40
CA CYS A 93 3.45 -7.25 -3.45
C CYS A 93 4.97 -7.35 -3.22
N TYR A 94 5.73 -7.60 -4.29
CA TYR A 94 7.19 -7.70 -4.27
C TYR A 94 7.87 -6.46 -3.64
N TYR A 95 7.37 -5.26 -3.96
CA TYR A 95 7.92 -4.03 -3.41
C TYR A 95 7.71 -3.92 -1.88
N TYR A 96 6.51 -4.27 -1.42
CA TYR A 96 6.16 -4.20 0.00
C TYR A 96 6.88 -5.29 0.79
N ARG A 97 7.06 -6.47 0.17
CA ARG A 97 7.92 -7.54 0.68
C ARG A 97 9.29 -7.01 1.05
N LYS A 98 9.98 -6.44 0.07
CA LYS A 98 11.28 -5.83 0.30
C LYS A 98 11.24 -4.80 1.44
N ALA A 99 10.17 -4.00 1.56
CA ALA A 99 10.04 -3.01 2.62
C ALA A 99 9.97 -3.66 4.03
N TYR A 100 9.08 -4.63 4.27
CA TYR A 100 8.96 -5.22 5.61
C TYR A 100 10.12 -6.16 5.98
N TYR A 101 10.75 -6.84 5.01
CA TYR A 101 11.98 -7.61 5.26
C TYR A 101 13.13 -6.71 5.73
N ARG A 102 13.25 -5.51 5.15
CA ARG A 102 14.25 -4.53 5.57
C ARG A 102 13.92 -3.84 6.90
N ALA A 103 12.65 -3.50 7.10
CA ALA A 103 12.20 -2.70 8.22
C ALA A 103 12.05 -3.51 9.53
N PHE A 104 11.45 -4.70 9.46
CA PHE A 104 11.18 -5.54 10.63
C PHE A 104 12.17 -6.68 10.80
N PHE A 105 12.56 -7.35 9.71
CA PHE A 105 13.45 -8.52 9.76
C PHE A 105 14.93 -8.19 9.57
N TRP A 106 15.26 -6.93 9.28
CA TRP A 106 16.63 -6.41 9.12
C TRP A 106 17.48 -7.24 8.14
N ASP A 107 16.87 -7.65 7.02
CA ASP A 107 17.46 -8.62 6.08
C ASP A 107 17.51 -8.06 4.65
N PRO A 108 18.69 -7.63 4.15
CA PRO A 108 19.58 -6.65 4.78
C PRO A 108 18.95 -5.25 4.78
N PRO A 109 19.13 -4.42 5.83
CA PRO A 109 18.36 -3.20 6.04
C PRO A 109 18.64 -2.08 5.00
N GLY A 110 19.75 -2.15 4.27
CA GLY A 110 20.04 -1.19 3.19
C GLY A 110 21.25 -1.59 2.36
N CYS A 111 21.38 -0.97 1.18
CA CYS A 111 22.50 -1.21 0.25
C CYS A 111 23.81 -0.52 0.66
N ALA A 112 23.86 0.12 1.83
CA ALA A 112 25.09 0.73 2.34
C ALA A 112 26.05 -0.40 2.76
N SER A 113 27.28 -0.37 2.26
CA SER A 113 28.27 -1.45 2.41
C SER A 113 28.49 -1.94 3.85
N LYS A 114 28.29 -1.10 4.86
CA LYS A 114 28.38 -1.46 6.29
C LYS A 114 27.17 -2.22 6.85
N ALA A 115 25.98 -2.04 6.27
CA ALA A 115 24.77 -2.76 6.67
C ALA A 115 24.81 -4.21 6.16
N GLN A 116 25.24 -4.39 4.91
CA GLN A 116 25.44 -5.71 4.30
C GLN A 116 26.54 -6.51 5.02
N GLN A 117 27.60 -5.85 5.50
CA GLN A 117 28.69 -6.48 6.27
C GLN A 117 28.26 -7.02 7.65
N ARG A 118 27.11 -6.59 8.16
CA ARG A 118 26.57 -7.06 9.46
C ARG A 118 25.58 -8.21 9.30
N GLU A 119 25.25 -8.59 8.08
CA GLU A 119 24.38 -9.74 7.80
C GLU A 119 25.19 -11.02 8.11
N PRO A 120 24.81 -11.82 9.13
CA PRO A 120 25.54 -13.04 9.49
C PRO A 120 25.32 -14.17 8.47
N ARG A 121 24.35 -14.02 7.56
CA ARG A 121 24.05 -14.98 6.51
C ARG A 121 24.94 -14.71 5.29
N SER A 122 25.73 -15.70 4.89
CA SER A 122 26.45 -15.66 3.62
C SER A 122 25.44 -15.47 2.47
N ALA A 123 25.75 -14.55 1.54
CA ALA A 123 24.92 -14.26 0.37
C ALA A 123 24.60 -15.53 -0.45
N GLU A 124 25.48 -16.52 -0.40
CA GLU A 124 25.38 -17.78 -1.11
C GLU A 124 24.38 -18.78 -0.48
N ASN A 125 24.04 -18.59 0.81
CA ASN A 125 23.15 -19.48 1.58
C ASN A 125 21.76 -18.89 1.84
N TYR A 126 21.41 -17.78 1.19
CA TYR A 126 20.10 -17.17 1.34
C TYR A 126 19.00 -17.97 0.63
N ARG A 127 18.22 -18.73 1.41
CA ARG A 127 17.10 -19.56 0.93
C ARG A 127 15.72 -18.92 1.17
N GLY A 128 15.67 -17.77 1.83
CA GLY A 128 14.46 -17.17 2.41
C GLY A 128 13.35 -16.90 1.40
N GLU A 129 13.70 -16.44 0.19
CA GLU A 129 12.69 -16.09 -0.83
C GLU A 129 12.18 -17.31 -1.60
N ARG A 130 12.89 -18.44 -1.53
CA ARG A 130 12.62 -19.65 -2.31
C ARG A 130 11.57 -20.56 -1.67
N ASN A 131 11.29 -20.45 -0.37
CA ASN A 131 10.24 -21.25 0.28
C ASN A 131 8.84 -20.60 0.25
N LEU A 132 8.75 -19.30 -0.07
CA LEU A 132 7.49 -18.54 -0.06
C LEU A 132 6.97 -18.24 -1.48
N PHE A 133 7.34 -19.03 -2.49
CA PHE A 133 6.84 -18.88 -3.86
C PHE A 133 5.31 -18.99 -3.97
N VAL A 134 4.67 -19.78 -3.09
CA VAL A 134 3.20 -19.89 -3.03
C VAL A 134 2.58 -18.52 -2.76
N TRP A 135 3.11 -17.75 -1.81
CA TRP A 135 2.62 -16.41 -1.48
C TRP A 135 2.83 -15.39 -2.60
N ASN A 136 3.84 -15.58 -3.45
CA ASN A 136 4.03 -14.75 -4.65
C ASN A 136 2.94 -14.98 -5.69
N ASN A 137 2.48 -16.23 -5.85
CA ASN A 137 1.41 -16.54 -6.80
C ASN A 137 0.04 -16.01 -6.31
N ILE A 138 -0.17 -15.99 -4.98
CA ILE A 138 -1.41 -15.50 -4.39
C ILE A 138 -1.64 -14.00 -4.64
N HIS A 139 -0.56 -13.21 -4.83
CA HIS A 139 -0.65 -11.78 -5.15
C HIS A 139 -1.63 -11.49 -6.30
N ARG A 140 -1.63 -12.34 -7.34
CA ARG A 140 -2.52 -12.21 -8.49
C ARG A 140 -4.00 -12.29 -8.10
N TYR A 141 -4.36 -13.20 -7.20
CA TYR A 141 -5.75 -13.35 -6.74
C TYR A 141 -6.19 -12.17 -5.86
N PHE A 142 -5.33 -11.69 -4.97
CA PHE A 142 -5.59 -10.49 -4.18
C PHE A 142 -5.75 -9.24 -5.04
N MET A 143 -4.97 -9.13 -6.12
CA MET A 143 -5.09 -8.05 -7.09
C MET A 143 -6.47 -8.06 -7.78
N TYR A 144 -6.96 -9.23 -8.21
CA TYR A 144 -8.29 -9.34 -8.80
C TYR A 144 -9.40 -8.95 -7.82
N GLY A 145 -9.34 -9.43 -6.58
CA GLY A 145 -10.29 -9.01 -5.54
C GLY A 145 -10.21 -7.51 -5.26
N SER A 146 -9.01 -6.94 -5.23
CA SER A 146 -8.82 -5.50 -5.00
C SER A 146 -9.37 -4.63 -6.14
N PHE A 147 -9.33 -5.10 -7.39
CA PHE A 147 -9.97 -4.39 -8.50
C PHE A 147 -11.48 -4.35 -8.39
N VAL A 148 -12.10 -5.43 -7.92
CA VAL A 148 -13.54 -5.46 -7.66
C VAL A 148 -13.90 -4.40 -6.61
N LEU A 149 -13.14 -4.33 -5.51
CA LEU A 149 -13.34 -3.29 -4.49
C LEU A 149 -13.09 -1.88 -5.03
N LEU A 150 -12.09 -1.70 -5.88
CA LEU A 150 -11.79 -0.41 -6.50
C LEU A 150 -12.91 0.04 -7.45
N ALA A 151 -13.56 -0.90 -8.13
CA ALA A 151 -14.75 -0.60 -8.92
C ALA A 151 -15.91 -0.12 -8.04
N PHE A 152 -16.18 -0.79 -6.91
CA PHE A 152 -17.19 -0.33 -5.94
C PHE A 152 -16.86 1.06 -5.39
N LEU A 153 -15.61 1.29 -4.99
CA LEU A 153 -15.15 2.60 -4.50
C LEU A 153 -15.30 3.69 -5.57
N THR A 154 -15.15 3.35 -6.86
CA THR A 154 -15.39 4.28 -7.97
C THR A 154 -16.86 4.66 -8.06
N VAL A 155 -17.78 3.69 -7.90
CA VAL A 155 -19.22 3.98 -7.86
C VAL A 155 -19.57 4.85 -6.65
N ASP A 156 -18.99 4.58 -5.48
CA ASP A 156 -19.21 5.40 -4.28
C ASP A 156 -18.66 6.81 -4.43
N THR A 157 -17.54 6.97 -5.15
CA THR A 157 -17.01 8.28 -5.50
C THR A 157 -17.98 9.04 -6.40
N VAL A 158 -18.60 8.39 -7.39
CA VAL A 158 -19.64 9.02 -8.23
C VAL A 158 -20.84 9.43 -7.38
N ARG A 159 -21.29 8.60 -6.44
CA ARG A 159 -22.37 8.96 -5.50
C ARG A 159 -22.00 10.16 -4.63
N ALA A 160 -20.73 10.31 -4.25
CA ALA A 160 -20.28 11.47 -3.48
C ALA A 160 -20.40 12.81 -4.25
N PHE A 161 -20.49 12.80 -5.59
CA PHE A 161 -20.77 13.99 -6.42
C PHE A 161 -22.27 14.33 -6.56
N LEU A 162 -23.15 13.50 -5.99
CA LEU A 162 -24.60 13.64 -6.08
C LEU A 162 -25.25 13.86 -4.70
N PRO A 163 -24.86 14.90 -3.93
CA PRO A 163 -25.52 15.19 -2.66
C PRO A 163 -27.01 15.47 -2.90
N GLU A 164 -27.86 14.72 -2.19
CA GLU A 164 -29.33 14.85 -2.24
C GLU A 164 -29.95 14.64 -3.64
N GLY A 165 -29.23 13.97 -4.55
CA GLY A 165 -29.70 13.71 -5.93
C GLY A 165 -29.44 14.86 -6.92
N SER A 166 -28.77 15.92 -6.48
CA SER A 166 -28.32 17.03 -7.35
C SER A 166 -26.81 16.97 -7.55
N PHE A 167 -26.31 17.39 -8.72
CA PHE A 167 -24.87 17.44 -8.96
C PHE A 167 -24.23 18.55 -8.12
N GLY A 168 -23.37 18.17 -7.18
CA GLY A 168 -22.71 19.09 -6.25
C GLY A 168 -21.26 18.69 -6.03
N VAL A 169 -20.36 19.65 -6.22
CA VAL A 169 -18.92 19.47 -5.95
C VAL A 169 -18.63 19.92 -4.52
N THR A 170 -18.41 18.96 -3.63
CA THR A 170 -18.00 19.21 -2.25
C THR A 170 -16.51 18.93 -2.07
N LEU A 171 -15.90 19.47 -1.01
CA LEU A 171 -14.52 19.14 -0.67
C LEU A 171 -14.33 17.62 -0.49
N GLY A 172 -15.31 16.94 0.11
CA GLY A 172 -15.31 15.49 0.24
C GLY A 172 -15.25 14.78 -1.11
N SER A 173 -16.11 15.16 -2.07
CA SER A 173 -16.13 14.56 -3.42
C SER A 173 -14.78 14.69 -4.14
N LEU A 174 -14.09 15.83 -3.99
CA LEU A 174 -12.75 16.03 -4.55
C LEU A 174 -11.70 15.14 -3.89
N ILE A 175 -11.75 15.01 -2.56
CA ILE A 175 -10.83 14.12 -1.82
C ILE A 175 -11.04 12.66 -2.24
N PHE A 176 -12.29 12.21 -2.40
CA PHE A 176 -12.61 10.87 -2.91
C PHE A 176 -12.14 10.67 -4.35
N LEU A 177 -12.33 11.66 -5.22
CA LEU A 177 -11.85 11.61 -6.60
C LEU A 177 -10.33 11.46 -6.68
N VAL A 178 -9.59 12.25 -5.90
CA VAL A 178 -8.12 12.15 -5.82
C VAL A 178 -7.73 10.78 -5.27
N ASN A 179 -8.40 10.30 -4.22
CA ASN A 179 -8.13 9.00 -3.62
C ASN A 179 -8.30 7.85 -4.63
N VAL A 180 -9.46 7.76 -5.28
CA VAL A 180 -9.76 6.67 -6.22
C VAL A 180 -8.85 6.74 -7.45
N THR A 181 -8.53 7.95 -7.92
CA THR A 181 -7.60 8.15 -9.05
C THR A 181 -6.20 7.66 -8.71
N LEU A 182 -5.67 8.04 -7.54
CA LEU A 182 -4.36 7.56 -7.08
C LEU A 182 -4.33 6.05 -6.89
N LEU A 183 -5.42 5.44 -6.41
CA LEU A 183 -5.54 3.99 -6.27
C LEU A 183 -5.60 3.28 -7.61
N TRP A 184 -6.30 3.82 -8.62
CA TRP A 184 -6.29 3.30 -9.98
C TRP A 184 -4.90 3.36 -10.59
N ILE A 185 -4.24 4.53 -10.53
CA ILE A 185 -2.88 4.69 -11.07
C ILE A 185 -1.92 3.71 -10.39
N TYR A 186 -1.99 3.58 -9.07
CA TYR A 186 -1.17 2.64 -8.31
C TYR A 186 -1.41 1.18 -8.71
N SER A 187 -2.69 0.78 -8.79
CA SER A 187 -3.07 -0.59 -9.13
C SER A 187 -2.66 -0.94 -10.55
N LEU A 188 -2.94 -0.05 -11.52
CA LEU A 188 -2.58 -0.22 -12.93
C LEU A 188 -1.07 -0.19 -13.19
N SER A 189 -0.30 0.52 -12.34
CA SER A 189 1.16 0.53 -12.41
C SER A 189 1.81 -0.76 -11.88
N CYS A 190 1.01 -1.71 -11.37
CA CYS A 190 1.56 -2.93 -10.79
C CYS A 190 2.24 -3.80 -11.85
N HIS A 191 3.49 -4.19 -11.59
CA HIS A 191 4.27 -5.05 -12.48
C HIS A 191 3.57 -6.39 -12.77
N SER A 192 2.76 -6.90 -11.82
CA SER A 192 1.95 -8.12 -11.98
C SER A 192 0.97 -8.04 -13.16
N LEU A 193 0.41 -6.85 -13.44
CA LEU A 193 -0.51 -6.66 -14.58
C LEU A 193 0.17 -6.80 -15.93
N ARG A 194 1.46 -6.47 -16.02
CA ARG A 194 2.22 -6.56 -17.27
C ARG A 194 2.48 -8.01 -17.70
N HIS A 195 2.41 -8.95 -16.75
CA HIS A 195 2.68 -10.38 -16.97
C HIS A 195 1.43 -11.24 -16.75
N ILE A 196 0.25 -10.65 -16.98
CA ILE A 196 -1.04 -11.33 -16.77
C ILE A 196 -1.50 -12.16 -17.98
N ILE A 197 -0.86 -11.92 -19.14
CA ILE A 197 -1.03 -12.59 -20.43
C ILE A 197 0.12 -13.57 -20.64
#